data_AF-A0AAD8AGW1-F1
#
_entry.id   AF-A0AAD8AGW1-F1
#
_cell.length_a   1.000
_cell.length_b   1.000
_cell.length_c   1.000
_cell.angle_alpha   90.00
_cell.angle_beta   90.00
_cell.angle_gamma   90.00
#
_symmetry.space_group_name_H-M   'P 1'
#
loop_
_entity.id
_entity.type
_entity.pdbx_description
1 polymer ?
#
loop_
_entity_poly.entity_id
_entity_poly.type
_entity_poly.pdbx_seq_one_letter_code
_entity_poly.pdbx_strand_id
1 'polypeptide(L)'
;GSQQVKYKKTPGAADMAGELYECKLAALLFLRCINSGREFHIASNMAAAVCYDDVVLTLGQRSTFLQLKHKQQKNAKIYTSQLFTVKGDFSLIRCWKSFLDIKQRWAAEEDLQRCGQFNDCLFVMYTNASLVGSGDSNVGSNEMLDLVNTGGKLIQFTEIQHPDVYQFFRDLPGYKQLLSEALCADQVVETPELLQVVQKLHNKEAKCIPEKAVLNELLKVLESLGDLSEYSDFLCRLRFCTDQKREGALDDLIKSEVKVLFGSDEQSHKFTHGVVDWCRQHCPYILDPNAKFFQDIIKTIAANISEPIPKLNVKFSQDACQKIREKYEDGNRKLLINSNCIKMSVIKVLQSFDSNTLLIDVSTTQACVSEVLAVWKYGNCDVLVVECGDISGLEDKFSSLPETKCLVVISDTHQAELQFITVSDTFCFSQLEPDSRQQVLESQIDFQGYPVSLNSLADESFLQTELSAEVVEQLHNTLQVGKKLQELDPCYLPRTFQRRDLLNEEIFKEKGITLAVSCATKACFATLVPPGEKVEKFIPGSFNKNAGCRFWLVEAEAEFMALSRTVEVNVHWVEACKDGFRWKLSKGDMICVTKHWQKGSCNIW
;
A
#
# COMPACT_ATOMS: atom_id res chain seq x y z
N GLY A 1 6.58 0.05 -13.42
CA GLY A 1 7.73 0.89 -13.02
C GLY A 1 7.62 2.21 -13.73
N SER A 2 7.30 3.27 -13.01
CA SER A 2 7.31 4.63 -13.55
C SER A 2 8.74 4.99 -13.96
N GLN A 3 8.90 5.51 -15.17
CA GLN A 3 10.19 5.98 -15.65
C GLN A 3 10.54 7.24 -14.86
N GLN A 4 11.65 7.22 -14.11
CA GLN A 4 12.10 8.39 -13.35
C GLN A 4 12.35 9.57 -14.29
N VAL A 5 11.73 10.70 -14.00
CA VAL A 5 11.86 11.94 -14.78
C VAL A 5 13.28 12.51 -14.59
N LYS A 6 13.92 12.87 -15.71
CA LYS A 6 15.29 13.40 -15.74
C LYS A 6 15.32 14.90 -16.06
N TYR A 7 16.21 15.67 -15.43
CA TYR A 7 16.48 17.08 -15.72
C TYR A 7 17.99 17.35 -15.90
N LYS A 8 18.34 18.48 -16.50
CA LYS A 8 19.75 18.87 -16.64
C LYS A 8 20.27 19.46 -15.31
N LYS A 9 21.16 18.72 -14.66
CA LYS A 9 21.80 19.12 -13.39
C LYS A 9 23.16 19.81 -13.62
N THR A 10 23.42 20.93 -12.95
CA THR A 10 24.75 21.56 -12.87
C THR A 10 25.58 20.91 -11.77
N PRO A 11 26.92 20.83 -11.94
CA PRO A 11 27.79 20.47 -10.83
C PRO A 11 27.64 21.49 -9.70
N GLY A 12 27.49 21.02 -8.46
CA GLY A 12 27.48 21.90 -7.30
C GLY A 12 28.78 22.68 -7.18
N ALA A 13 28.67 24.00 -6.96
CA ALA A 13 29.82 24.90 -6.81
C ALA A 13 30.00 25.39 -5.34
N ALA A 14 29.17 24.90 -4.42
CA ALA A 14 29.17 25.29 -3.01
C ALA A 14 30.32 24.64 -2.22
N ASP A 15 30.66 25.23 -1.07
CA ASP A 15 31.47 24.54 -0.07
C ASP A 15 30.66 23.40 0.60
N MET A 16 31.33 22.49 1.31
CA MET A 16 30.65 21.34 1.91
C MET A 16 29.52 21.73 2.87
N ALA A 17 29.60 22.92 3.51
CA ALA A 17 28.57 23.40 4.43
C ALA A 17 27.34 23.96 3.69
N GLY A 18 27.54 24.68 2.59
CA GLY A 18 26.47 25.15 1.73
C GLY A 18 25.73 24.00 1.06
N GLU A 19 26.47 23.04 0.52
CA GLU A 19 25.90 21.83 -0.09
C GLU A 19 25.05 21.02 0.92
N LEU A 20 25.55 20.82 2.13
CA LEU A 20 24.80 20.11 3.17
C LEU A 20 23.53 20.87 3.59
N TYR A 21 23.59 22.21 3.62
CA TYR A 21 22.43 23.05 3.90
C TYR A 21 21.35 22.92 2.81
N GLU A 22 21.74 22.89 1.53
CA GLU A 22 20.86 22.63 0.40
C GLU A 22 20.21 21.25 0.50
N CYS A 23 21.00 20.20 0.77
CA CYS A 23 20.49 18.83 0.94
C CYS A 23 19.46 18.74 2.07
N LYS A 24 19.74 19.37 3.22
CA LYS A 24 18.83 19.36 4.37
C LYS A 24 17.55 20.14 4.10
N LEU A 25 17.62 21.26 3.40
CA LEU A 25 16.40 21.97 3.00
C LEU A 25 15.56 21.13 2.03
N ALA A 26 16.19 20.48 1.04
CA ALA A 26 15.49 19.57 0.14
C ALA A 26 14.83 18.40 0.90
N ALA A 27 15.52 17.83 1.89
CA ALA A 27 14.99 16.77 2.75
C ALA A 27 13.76 17.25 3.56
N LEU A 28 13.84 18.46 4.12
CA LEU A 28 12.72 19.06 4.85
C LEU A 28 11.52 19.31 3.93
N LEU A 29 11.76 19.89 2.74
CA LEU A 29 10.72 20.18 1.75
C LEU A 29 10.04 18.89 1.29
N PHE A 30 10.81 17.82 1.05
CA PHE A 30 10.27 16.52 0.70
C PHE A 30 9.24 16.03 1.73
N LEU A 31 9.62 16.01 3.01
CA LEU A 31 8.73 15.51 4.07
C LEU A 31 7.50 16.39 4.25
N ARG A 32 7.66 17.72 4.14
CA ARG A 32 6.53 18.64 4.21
C ARG A 32 5.58 18.49 3.03
N CYS A 33 6.10 18.25 1.83
CA CYS A 33 5.26 17.98 0.66
C CYS A 33 4.52 16.65 0.80
N ILE A 34 5.19 15.60 1.31
CA ILE A 34 4.55 14.34 1.70
C ILE A 34 3.40 14.58 2.69
N ASN A 35 3.63 15.37 3.74
CA ASN A 35 2.63 15.67 4.76
C ASN A 35 1.47 16.53 4.23
N SER A 36 1.69 17.31 3.16
CA SER A 36 0.63 18.06 2.46
C SER A 36 -0.31 17.17 1.64
N GLY A 37 0.10 15.94 1.32
CA GLY A 37 -0.66 15.00 0.50
C GLY A 37 -0.79 15.38 -0.99
N ARG A 38 -0.07 16.40 -1.45
CA ARG A 38 -0.09 16.84 -2.85
C ARG A 38 1.05 16.23 -3.65
N GLU A 39 0.82 16.08 -4.95
CA GLU A 39 1.87 15.70 -5.88
C GLU A 39 2.97 16.77 -5.92
N PHE A 40 4.22 16.33 -5.83
CA PHE A 40 5.36 17.23 -5.82
C PHE A 40 6.58 16.63 -6.51
N HIS A 41 7.48 17.54 -6.89
CA HIS A 41 8.75 17.23 -7.54
C HIS A 41 9.82 18.18 -6.98
N ILE A 42 10.99 17.65 -6.61
CA ILE A 42 12.13 18.45 -6.17
C ILE A 42 13.33 18.20 -7.09
N ALA A 43 13.95 19.27 -7.57
CA ALA A 43 15.22 19.22 -8.28
C ALA A 43 16.27 20.02 -7.52
N SER A 44 17.54 19.60 -7.62
CA SER A 44 18.70 20.29 -7.03
C SER A 44 19.72 20.63 -8.10
N ASN A 45 20.27 21.84 -8.04
CA ASN A 45 21.17 22.40 -9.04
C ASN A 45 20.61 22.26 -10.47
N MET A 46 19.35 22.67 -10.69
CA MET A 46 18.71 22.60 -12.02
C MET A 46 19.30 23.66 -12.96
N ALA A 47 20.00 23.26 -14.01
CA ALA A 47 20.68 24.16 -14.93
C ALA A 47 19.77 25.23 -15.57
N ALA A 48 18.51 24.87 -15.84
CA ALA A 48 17.54 25.77 -16.43
C ALA A 48 17.16 26.92 -15.49
N ALA A 49 17.27 26.73 -14.17
CA ALA A 49 16.92 27.69 -13.12
C ALA A 49 18.00 28.75 -12.81
N VAL A 50 19.14 28.73 -13.53
CA VAL A 50 20.20 29.75 -13.46
C VAL A 50 20.70 29.97 -12.03
N CYS A 51 20.41 31.11 -11.38
CA CYS A 51 20.84 31.34 -10.00
C CYS A 51 19.85 30.80 -8.97
N TYR A 52 18.64 30.41 -9.35
CA TYR A 52 17.69 29.79 -8.44
C TYR A 52 17.71 28.26 -8.59
N ASP A 53 18.88 27.73 -8.87
CA ASP A 53 19.09 26.33 -9.20
C ASP A 53 19.27 25.44 -7.97
N ASP A 54 19.68 25.99 -6.82
CA ASP A 54 19.97 25.22 -5.61
C ASP A 54 18.84 24.23 -5.27
N VAL A 55 17.59 24.70 -5.19
CA VAL A 55 16.41 23.84 -5.07
C VAL A 55 15.25 24.40 -5.90
N VAL A 56 14.66 23.56 -6.75
CA VAL A 56 13.39 23.86 -7.45
C VAL A 56 12.33 22.89 -6.94
N LEU A 57 11.27 23.44 -6.33
CA LEU A 57 10.13 22.68 -5.80
C LEU A 57 8.90 22.95 -6.65
N THR A 58 8.29 21.91 -7.21
CA THR A 58 6.98 21.98 -7.84
C THR A 58 5.97 21.24 -6.96
N LEU A 59 4.83 21.87 -6.65
CA LEU A 59 3.73 21.31 -5.87
C LEU A 59 2.42 21.52 -6.63
N GLY A 60 1.87 20.46 -7.20
CA GLY A 60 0.80 20.55 -8.19
C GLY A 60 1.23 21.42 -9.39
N GLN A 61 0.54 22.55 -9.59
CA GLN A 61 0.80 23.47 -10.72
C GLN A 61 1.70 24.66 -10.37
N ARG A 62 2.12 24.80 -9.10
CA ARG A 62 2.93 25.92 -8.63
C ARG A 62 4.39 25.49 -8.46
N SER A 63 5.31 26.40 -8.78
CA SER A 63 6.73 26.15 -8.61
C SER A 63 7.41 27.24 -7.80
N THR A 64 8.35 26.84 -6.97
CA THR A 64 9.21 27.73 -6.20
C THR A 64 10.66 27.45 -6.59
N PHE A 65 11.35 28.50 -7.02
CA PHE A 65 12.76 28.49 -7.39
C PHE A 65 13.57 29.12 -6.25
N LEU A 66 14.42 28.33 -5.58
CA LEU A 66 15.15 28.75 -4.39
C LEU A 66 16.63 28.98 -4.71
N GLN A 67 17.13 30.13 -4.29
CA GLN A 67 18.55 30.40 -4.11
C GLN A 67 18.83 30.44 -2.61
N LEU A 68 19.57 29.47 -2.12
CA LEU A 68 20.01 29.36 -0.74
C LEU A 68 21.34 30.09 -0.53
N LYS A 69 21.46 30.79 0.60
CA LYS A 69 22.69 31.41 1.08
C LYS A 69 22.87 31.12 2.56
N HIS A 70 23.71 30.15 2.88
CA HIS A 70 24.07 29.84 4.26
C HIS A 70 25.20 30.74 4.77
N LYS A 71 25.05 31.29 5.97
CA LYS A 71 26.08 32.04 6.69
C LYS A 71 26.44 31.31 7.99
N GLN A 72 27.68 30.88 8.11
CA GLN A 72 28.16 30.16 9.29
C GLN A 72 28.05 31.01 10.58
N GLN A 73 28.28 32.32 10.50
CA GLN A 73 28.32 33.21 11.66
C GLN A 73 26.95 33.41 12.36
N LYS A 74 26.94 33.23 13.70
CA LYS A 74 25.90 33.54 14.73
C LYS A 74 24.74 34.46 14.32
N ASN A 75 25.16 35.64 13.86
CA ASN A 75 24.33 36.83 13.71
C ASN A 75 24.70 37.53 12.41
N ALA A 76 24.90 36.76 11.34
CA ALA A 76 25.18 37.33 10.03
C ALA A 76 24.07 38.31 9.65
N LYS A 77 24.49 39.47 9.17
CA LYS A 77 23.63 40.58 8.77
C LYS A 77 23.80 40.82 7.28
N ILE A 78 22.67 41.02 6.61
CA ILE A 78 22.59 41.49 5.24
C ILE A 78 22.18 42.95 5.34
N TYR A 79 22.92 43.83 4.69
CA TYR A 79 22.56 45.24 4.62
C TYR A 79 21.90 45.51 3.29
N THR A 80 20.89 46.40 3.26
CA THR A 80 20.17 46.74 2.02
C THR A 80 21.11 47.18 0.89
N SER A 81 22.23 47.84 1.21
CA SER A 81 23.22 48.21 0.20
C SER A 81 23.86 47.01 -0.52
N GLN A 82 23.92 45.83 0.10
CA GLN A 82 24.41 44.60 -0.53
C GLN A 82 23.41 44.02 -1.54
N LEU A 83 22.14 44.44 -1.48
CA LEU A 83 21.11 44.04 -2.44
C LEU A 83 21.28 44.74 -3.79
N PHE A 84 21.92 45.92 -3.79
CA PHE A 84 22.03 46.80 -4.95
C PHE A 84 23.32 46.63 -5.75
N THR A 85 24.29 45.89 -5.21
CA THR A 85 25.57 45.68 -5.89
C THR A 85 25.41 44.71 -7.06
N VAL A 86 26.20 44.89 -8.13
CA VAL A 86 26.21 43.96 -9.28
C VAL A 86 26.82 42.60 -8.92
N LYS A 87 27.68 42.58 -7.89
CA LYS A 87 28.37 41.41 -7.37
C LYS A 87 27.87 41.09 -5.97
N GLY A 88 28.07 39.84 -5.56
CA GLY A 88 27.72 39.36 -4.22
C GLY A 88 26.57 38.36 -4.23
N ASP A 89 26.39 37.75 -3.05
CA ASP A 89 25.47 36.63 -2.82
C ASP A 89 23.99 37.04 -2.87
N PHE A 90 23.68 38.28 -2.54
CA PHE A 90 22.31 38.79 -2.36
C PHE A 90 21.93 39.86 -3.40
N SER A 91 22.69 39.96 -4.49
CA SER A 91 22.47 40.95 -5.55
C SER A 91 21.11 40.77 -6.21
N LEU A 92 20.23 41.77 -6.09
CA LEU A 92 18.94 41.79 -6.77
C LEU A 92 19.09 41.94 -8.29
N ILE A 93 20.19 42.52 -8.77
CA ILE A 93 20.51 42.57 -10.20
C ILE A 93 20.69 41.16 -10.76
N ARG A 94 21.44 40.29 -10.07
CA ARG A 94 21.65 38.90 -10.50
C ARG A 94 20.36 38.08 -10.45
N CYS A 95 19.57 38.31 -9.40
CA CYS A 95 18.25 37.70 -9.22
C CYS A 95 17.28 38.09 -10.34
N TRP A 96 17.24 39.38 -10.70
CA TRP A 96 16.44 39.91 -11.79
C TRP A 96 16.89 39.35 -13.15
N LYS A 97 18.20 39.33 -13.41
CA LYS A 97 18.74 38.75 -14.64
C LYS A 97 18.33 37.28 -14.80
N SER A 98 18.42 36.50 -13.73
CA SER A 98 18.03 35.09 -13.75
C SER A 98 16.52 34.91 -13.93
N PHE A 99 15.70 35.77 -13.34
CA PHE A 99 14.25 35.80 -13.58
C PHE A 99 13.93 36.01 -15.07
N LEU A 100 14.59 36.98 -15.71
CA LEU A 100 14.42 37.24 -17.15
C LEU A 100 14.90 36.05 -18.00
N ASP A 101 16.05 35.46 -17.66
CA ASP A 101 16.61 34.33 -18.40
C ASP A 101 15.73 33.08 -18.30
N ILE A 102 15.07 32.86 -17.15
CA ILE A 102 14.08 31.80 -16.97
C ILE A 102 12.81 32.11 -17.77
N LYS A 103 12.29 33.34 -17.68
CA LYS A 103 11.08 33.77 -18.43
C LYS A 103 11.26 33.60 -19.94
N GLN A 104 12.39 34.05 -20.47
CA GLN A 104 12.70 33.98 -21.90
C GLN A 104 12.80 32.54 -22.41
N ARG A 105 13.31 31.63 -21.59
CA ARG A 105 13.52 30.22 -21.96
C ARG A 105 12.35 29.31 -21.60
N TRP A 106 11.33 29.81 -20.91
CA TRP A 106 10.22 29.00 -20.38
C TRP A 106 9.53 28.12 -21.44
N ALA A 107 9.28 28.70 -22.62
CA ALA A 107 8.62 27.99 -23.71
C ALA A 107 9.55 27.04 -24.49
N ALA A 108 10.87 27.17 -24.33
CA ALA A 108 11.86 26.43 -25.11
C ALA A 108 12.56 25.32 -24.33
N GLU A 109 12.65 25.43 -23.00
CA GLU A 109 13.36 24.46 -22.14
C GLU A 109 12.38 23.47 -21.50
N GLU A 110 12.55 22.18 -21.80
CA GLU A 110 11.69 21.10 -21.31
C GLU A 110 11.63 21.04 -19.78
N ASP A 111 12.76 21.27 -19.10
CA ASP A 111 12.84 21.26 -17.64
C ASP A 111 11.97 22.35 -17.00
N LEU A 112 11.87 23.54 -17.63
CA LEU A 112 11.02 24.63 -17.14
C LEU A 112 9.54 24.40 -17.47
N GLN A 113 9.23 23.79 -18.60
CA GLN A 113 7.84 23.46 -18.95
C GLN A 113 7.20 22.51 -17.94
N ARG A 114 8.00 21.61 -17.33
CA ARG A 114 7.55 20.72 -16.25
C ARG A 114 7.28 21.43 -14.92
N CYS A 115 7.78 22.65 -14.75
CA CYS A 115 7.48 23.50 -13.60
C CYS A 115 6.12 24.23 -13.70
N GLY A 116 5.30 23.92 -14.71
CA GLY A 116 3.96 24.47 -14.86
C GLY A 116 3.94 25.81 -15.59
N GLN A 117 3.06 26.72 -15.16
CA GLN A 117 2.98 28.06 -15.76
C GLN A 117 3.95 29.02 -15.08
N PHE A 118 4.67 29.81 -15.87
CA PHE A 118 5.56 30.85 -15.35
C PHE A 118 4.83 31.81 -14.38
N ASN A 119 3.56 32.10 -14.67
CA ASN A 119 2.75 33.00 -13.85
C ASN A 119 2.45 32.45 -12.45
N ASP A 120 2.58 31.15 -12.23
CA ASP A 120 2.36 30.49 -10.95
C ASP A 120 3.66 30.24 -10.18
N CYS A 121 4.76 30.83 -10.66
CA CYS A 121 6.08 30.65 -10.06
C CYS A 121 6.42 31.71 -9.01
N LEU A 122 7.07 31.26 -7.95
CA LEU A 122 7.67 32.06 -6.89
C LEU A 122 9.20 31.95 -6.95
N PHE A 123 9.87 33.07 -6.70
CA PHE A 123 11.33 33.12 -6.62
C PHE A 123 11.72 33.45 -5.20
N VAL A 124 12.62 32.65 -4.62
CA VAL A 124 12.95 32.76 -3.20
C VAL A 124 14.46 32.93 -3.02
N MET A 125 14.85 34.02 -2.38
CA MET A 125 16.18 34.14 -1.78
C MET A 125 16.08 33.67 -0.33
N TYR A 126 16.73 32.57 -0.01
CA TYR A 126 16.61 31.88 1.28
C TYR A 126 17.90 31.95 2.08
N THR A 127 17.87 32.48 3.30
CA THR A 127 19.07 32.65 4.12
C THR A 127 18.79 32.63 5.61
N ASN A 128 19.76 32.12 6.38
CA ASN A 128 19.74 32.17 7.83
C ASN A 128 20.27 33.50 8.40
N ALA A 129 20.69 34.43 7.55
CA ALA A 129 21.12 35.77 7.97
C ALA A 129 19.93 36.72 8.13
N SER A 130 20.09 37.71 8.99
CA SER A 130 19.10 38.76 9.25
C SER A 130 19.23 39.88 8.22
N LEU A 131 18.12 40.40 7.68
CA LEU A 131 18.14 41.61 6.86
C LEU A 131 18.00 42.84 7.76
N VAL A 132 18.99 43.75 7.69
CA VAL A 132 19.02 44.98 8.48
C VAL A 132 18.16 46.03 7.80
N GLY A 133 17.21 46.60 8.55
CA GLY A 133 16.43 47.75 8.09
C GLY A 133 15.19 47.40 7.27
N SER A 134 14.88 46.11 7.05
CA SER A 134 13.56 45.71 6.57
C SER A 134 12.56 45.87 7.71
N GLY A 135 11.54 46.70 7.52
CA GLY A 135 10.39 46.72 8.43
C GLY A 135 9.76 45.33 8.56
N ASP A 136 8.93 45.10 9.58
CA ASP A 136 8.22 43.83 9.75
C ASP A 136 7.10 43.70 8.69
N SER A 137 7.50 43.46 7.44
CA SER A 137 6.59 43.14 6.35
C SER A 137 6.39 41.63 6.30
N ASN A 138 5.62 41.08 7.25
CA ASN A 138 5.21 39.68 7.12
C ASN A 138 4.22 39.57 5.98
N VAL A 139 4.63 38.85 4.93
CA VAL A 139 3.72 38.41 3.87
C VAL A 139 2.64 37.52 4.50
N GLY A 140 1.40 37.64 4.04
CA GLY A 140 0.33 36.73 4.43
C GLY A 140 0.72 35.27 4.18
N SER A 141 0.14 34.34 4.94
CA SER A 141 0.41 32.91 4.77
C SER A 141 0.10 32.48 3.34
N ASN A 142 1.02 31.72 2.76
CA ASN A 142 0.87 31.09 1.46
C ASN A 142 1.44 29.69 1.64
N GLU A 143 0.67 28.67 1.27
CA GLU A 143 1.05 27.27 1.39
C GLU A 143 2.49 27.00 0.92
N MET A 144 2.92 27.53 -0.23
CA MET A 144 4.29 27.34 -0.73
C MET A 144 5.34 27.98 0.17
N LEU A 145 5.01 29.14 0.78
CA LEU A 145 5.92 29.82 1.70
C LEU A 145 5.92 29.16 3.08
N ASP A 146 4.79 28.62 3.52
CA ASP A 146 4.71 27.88 4.78
C ASP A 146 5.56 26.61 4.73
N LEU A 147 5.60 25.93 3.56
CA LEU A 147 6.49 24.79 3.32
C LEU A 147 7.98 25.15 3.40
N VAL A 148 8.37 26.33 2.90
CA VAL A 148 9.78 26.78 2.88
C VAL A 148 10.18 27.43 4.21
N ASN A 149 9.24 28.04 4.92
CA ASN A 149 9.52 28.79 6.15
C ASN A 149 9.93 27.86 7.29
N THR A 150 11.05 28.19 7.93
CA THR A 150 11.59 27.45 9.08
C THR A 150 11.46 28.23 10.39
N GLY A 151 10.68 29.32 10.38
CA GLY A 151 10.42 30.18 11.53
C GLY A 151 11.17 31.51 11.49
N GLY A 152 11.68 31.91 10.32
CA GLY A 152 12.29 33.22 10.09
C GLY A 152 11.29 34.25 9.55
N LYS A 153 11.81 35.36 9.03
CA LYS A 153 11.00 36.41 8.39
C LYS A 153 10.80 36.12 6.90
N LEU A 154 9.61 36.43 6.40
CA LEU A 154 9.24 36.34 4.99
C LEU A 154 8.96 37.75 4.47
N ILE A 155 9.84 38.26 3.62
CA ILE A 155 9.78 39.65 3.13
C ILE A 155 9.34 39.64 1.66
N GLN A 156 8.35 40.48 1.34
CA GLN A 156 8.02 40.87 -0.02
C GLN A 156 8.33 42.36 -0.16
N PHE A 157 9.15 42.70 -1.16
CA PHE A 157 9.40 44.10 -1.46
C PHE A 157 8.14 44.73 -2.05
N THR A 158 7.69 45.81 -1.44
CA THR A 158 6.53 46.60 -1.88
C THR A 158 6.97 48.04 -1.97
N GLU A 159 6.38 48.80 -2.89
CA GLU A 159 6.78 50.20 -3.09
C GLU A 159 6.58 51.05 -1.83
N ILE A 160 5.54 50.73 -1.04
CA ILE A 160 5.19 51.46 0.17
C ILE A 160 6.19 51.17 1.30
N GLN A 161 6.52 49.90 1.53
CA GLN A 161 7.38 49.50 2.65
C GLN A 161 8.88 49.53 2.31
N HIS A 162 9.21 49.44 1.03
CA HIS A 162 10.58 49.33 0.51
C HIS A 162 10.80 50.27 -0.69
N PRO A 163 10.55 51.58 -0.53
CA PRO A 163 10.62 52.53 -1.64
C PRO A 163 12.03 52.62 -2.24
N ASP A 164 13.07 52.38 -1.45
CA ASP A 164 14.46 52.39 -1.88
C ASP A 164 14.78 51.25 -2.86
N VAL A 165 14.18 50.07 -2.68
CA VAL A 165 14.31 48.94 -3.63
C VAL A 165 13.63 49.27 -4.96
N TYR A 166 12.43 49.86 -4.94
CA TYR A 166 11.74 50.25 -6.16
C TYR A 166 12.46 51.40 -6.88
N GLN A 167 12.93 52.39 -6.12
CA GLN A 167 13.69 53.51 -6.68
C GLN A 167 14.98 53.02 -7.32
N PHE A 168 15.67 52.05 -6.70
CA PHE A 168 16.87 51.45 -7.29
C PHE A 168 16.64 50.90 -8.70
N PHE A 169 15.56 50.14 -8.92
CA PHE A 169 15.23 49.63 -10.26
C PHE A 169 14.84 50.73 -11.25
N ARG A 170 14.15 51.79 -10.79
CA ARG A 170 13.82 52.97 -11.61
C ARG A 170 15.04 53.76 -12.04
N ASP A 171 16.08 53.77 -11.21
CA ASP A 171 17.31 54.52 -11.48
C ASP A 171 18.25 53.77 -12.45
N LEU A 172 18.12 52.44 -12.61
CA LEU A 172 19.01 51.64 -13.45
C LEU A 172 19.17 52.14 -14.90
N PRO A 173 18.11 52.60 -15.62
CA PRO A 173 18.29 53.23 -16.93
C PRO A 173 19.19 54.46 -16.90
N GLY A 174 19.05 55.32 -15.87
CA GLY A 174 19.90 56.49 -15.68
C GLY A 174 21.34 56.09 -15.34
N TYR A 175 21.52 55.07 -14.51
CA TYR A 175 22.86 54.54 -14.20
C TYR A 175 23.55 53.98 -15.45
N LYS A 176 22.81 53.28 -16.31
CA LYS A 176 23.29 52.79 -17.61
C LYS A 176 23.74 53.94 -18.52
N GLN A 177 22.94 55.01 -18.61
CA GLN A 177 23.29 56.19 -19.39
C GLN A 177 24.57 56.86 -18.88
N LEU A 178 24.67 57.12 -17.56
CA LEU A 178 25.84 57.75 -16.95
C LEU A 178 27.12 56.92 -17.17
N LEU A 179 27.05 55.60 -17.04
CA LEU A 179 28.18 54.71 -17.32
C LEU A 179 28.57 54.74 -18.81
N SER A 180 27.59 54.74 -19.72
CA SER A 180 27.84 54.84 -21.16
C SER A 180 28.52 56.15 -21.55
N GLU A 181 28.06 57.28 -21.03
CA GLU A 181 28.65 58.60 -21.27
C GLU A 181 30.09 58.67 -20.74
N ALA A 182 30.32 58.18 -19.52
CA ALA A 182 31.66 58.12 -18.93
C ALA A 182 32.63 57.25 -19.74
N LEU A 183 32.15 56.17 -20.37
CA LEU A 183 32.96 55.27 -21.18
C LEU A 183 33.23 55.81 -22.59
N CYS A 184 32.35 56.63 -23.14
CA CYS A 184 32.53 57.30 -24.43
C CYS A 184 33.53 58.46 -24.37
N ALA A 185 33.76 59.06 -23.21
CA ALA A 185 34.73 60.14 -23.04
C ALA A 185 36.19 59.65 -23.14
N ASP A 186 37.07 60.52 -23.66
CA ASP A 186 38.51 60.28 -23.75
C ASP A 186 39.15 60.15 -22.35
N GLN A 187 38.66 60.94 -21.39
CA GLN A 187 39.02 60.87 -19.98
C GLN A 187 37.75 60.77 -19.13
N VAL A 188 37.76 59.86 -18.15
CA VAL A 188 36.64 59.72 -17.21
C VAL A 188 36.67 60.91 -16.25
N VAL A 189 35.70 61.80 -16.40
CA VAL A 189 35.53 62.96 -15.50
C VAL A 189 34.81 62.49 -14.24
N GLU A 190 35.37 62.77 -13.07
CA GLU A 190 34.71 62.47 -11.79
C GLU A 190 33.53 63.42 -11.58
N THR A 191 32.31 62.90 -11.71
CA THR A 191 31.08 63.62 -11.36
C THR A 191 30.45 63.01 -10.10
N PRO A 192 29.79 63.81 -9.23
CA PRO A 192 29.08 63.29 -8.07
C PRO A 192 28.06 62.19 -8.39
N GLU A 193 27.38 62.28 -9.53
CA GLU A 193 26.38 61.33 -10.00
C GLU A 193 27.01 59.99 -10.35
N LEU A 194 28.08 59.99 -11.15
CA LEU A 194 28.83 58.78 -11.47
C LEU A 194 29.42 58.13 -10.21
N LEU A 195 29.88 58.92 -9.25
CA LEU A 195 30.39 58.39 -7.97
C LEU A 195 29.27 57.69 -7.19
N GLN A 196 28.06 58.26 -7.17
CA GLN A 196 26.90 57.60 -6.56
C GLN A 196 26.54 56.28 -7.25
N VAL A 197 26.61 56.22 -8.59
CA VAL A 197 26.41 54.97 -9.35
C VAL A 197 27.43 53.92 -8.92
N VAL A 198 28.71 54.28 -8.85
CA VAL A 198 29.78 53.39 -8.38
C VAL A 198 29.53 52.94 -6.93
N GLN A 199 29.11 53.85 -6.06
CA GLN A 199 28.82 53.54 -4.66
C GLN A 199 27.65 52.56 -4.51
N LYS A 200 26.62 52.69 -5.34
CA LYS A 200 25.44 51.82 -5.33
C LYS A 200 25.74 50.45 -5.93
N LEU A 201 26.38 50.41 -7.09
CA LEU A 201 26.53 49.19 -7.89
C LEU A 201 27.79 48.39 -7.55
N HIS A 202 28.86 49.03 -7.07
CA HIS A 202 30.15 48.38 -6.92
C HIS A 202 30.65 48.35 -5.48
N ASN A 203 30.90 49.52 -4.89
CA ASN A 203 31.47 49.64 -3.56
C ASN A 203 30.91 50.86 -2.83
N LYS A 204 30.07 50.64 -1.82
CA LYS A 204 29.45 51.69 -1.00
C LYS A 204 30.45 52.67 -0.39
N GLU A 205 31.68 52.22 -0.14
CA GLU A 205 32.74 53.03 0.47
C GLU A 205 33.66 53.71 -0.56
N ALA A 206 33.34 53.62 -1.85
CA ALA A 206 34.12 54.25 -2.91
C ALA A 206 34.21 55.77 -2.69
N LYS A 207 35.45 56.28 -2.67
CA LYS A 207 35.76 57.71 -2.53
C LYS A 207 36.12 58.37 -3.87
N CYS A 208 36.42 57.58 -4.89
CA CYS A 208 36.81 57.99 -6.23
C CYS A 208 36.21 57.05 -7.27
N ILE A 209 36.23 57.45 -8.53
CA ILE A 209 35.77 56.63 -9.66
C ILE A 209 36.83 55.55 -9.97
N PRO A 210 36.44 54.27 -10.12
CA PRO A 210 37.38 53.20 -10.42
C PRO A 210 37.86 53.29 -11.88
N GLU A 211 38.82 52.44 -12.22
CA GLU A 211 39.34 52.35 -13.59
C GLU A 211 38.26 52.04 -14.63
N LYS A 212 38.48 52.49 -15.86
CA LYS A 212 37.57 52.33 -17.02
C LYS A 212 37.14 50.87 -17.23
N ALA A 213 38.00 49.90 -16.90
CA ALA A 213 37.70 48.48 -16.97
C ALA A 213 36.56 48.07 -16.04
N VAL A 214 36.51 48.60 -14.81
CA VAL A 214 35.45 48.31 -13.83
C VAL A 214 34.14 48.95 -14.28
N LEU A 215 34.18 50.20 -14.75
CA LEU A 215 32.98 50.88 -15.28
C LEU A 215 32.39 50.12 -16.48
N ASN A 216 33.25 49.62 -17.37
CA ASN A 216 32.83 48.79 -18.50
C ASN A 216 32.19 47.46 -18.04
N GLU A 217 32.71 46.84 -16.98
CA GLU A 217 32.08 45.65 -16.38
C GLU A 217 30.68 45.98 -15.83
N LEU A 218 30.52 47.09 -15.12
CA LEU A 218 29.22 47.55 -14.63
C LEU A 218 28.23 47.79 -15.77
N LEU A 219 28.66 48.50 -16.82
CA LEU A 219 27.81 48.78 -17.98
C LEU A 219 27.36 47.49 -18.65
N LYS A 220 28.27 46.54 -18.91
CA LYS A 220 27.94 45.24 -19.50
C LYS A 220 26.88 44.48 -18.71
N VAL A 221 26.98 44.50 -17.38
CA VAL A 221 25.98 43.87 -16.51
C VAL A 221 24.62 44.54 -16.71
N LEU A 222 24.55 45.88 -16.67
CA LEU A 222 23.28 46.61 -16.87
C LEU A 222 22.71 46.44 -18.28
N GLU A 223 23.56 46.39 -19.30
CA GLU A 223 23.15 46.11 -20.68
C GLU A 223 22.51 44.73 -20.84
N SER A 224 23.04 43.73 -20.12
CA SER A 224 22.51 42.36 -20.15
C SER A 224 21.12 42.20 -19.54
N LEU A 225 20.64 43.19 -18.77
CA LEU A 225 19.31 43.20 -18.16
C LEU A 225 18.20 43.53 -19.17
N GLY A 226 18.55 44.06 -20.35
CA GLY A 226 17.55 44.34 -21.40
C GLY A 226 16.51 45.39 -20.97
N ASP A 227 15.24 45.06 -21.19
CA ASP A 227 14.10 45.90 -20.78
C ASP A 227 13.83 45.74 -19.29
N LEU A 228 13.66 46.88 -18.60
CA LEU A 228 13.40 46.94 -17.17
C LEU A 228 11.92 47.18 -16.85
N SER A 229 11.04 47.30 -17.84
CA SER A 229 9.61 47.62 -17.64
C SER A 229 8.88 46.65 -16.70
N GLU A 230 9.34 45.40 -16.60
CA GLU A 230 8.73 44.33 -15.81
C GLU A 230 9.35 44.12 -14.41
N TYR A 231 10.22 45.02 -13.92
CA TYR A 231 10.87 44.84 -12.62
C TYR A 231 9.85 44.70 -11.46
N SER A 232 8.68 45.32 -11.59
CA SER A 232 7.60 45.25 -10.61
C SER A 232 6.99 43.86 -10.51
N ASP A 233 6.81 43.15 -11.63
CA ASP A 233 6.35 41.76 -11.68
C ASP A 233 7.36 40.83 -10.97
N PHE A 234 8.66 41.05 -11.20
CA PHE A 234 9.70 40.31 -10.48
C PHE A 234 9.66 40.56 -8.96
N LEU A 235 9.61 41.82 -8.51
CA LEU A 235 9.55 42.11 -7.08
C LEU A 235 8.27 41.56 -6.43
N CYS A 236 7.15 41.52 -7.15
CA CYS A 236 5.90 40.90 -6.70
C CYS A 236 6.02 39.38 -6.52
N ARG A 237 6.89 38.70 -7.26
CA ARG A 237 7.11 37.23 -7.20
C ARG A 237 8.31 36.83 -6.34
N LEU A 238 9.23 37.75 -6.11
CA LEU A 238 10.39 37.54 -5.26
C LEU A 238 9.96 37.52 -3.79
N ARG A 239 10.47 36.54 -3.04
CA ARG A 239 10.35 36.45 -1.59
C ARG A 239 11.73 36.34 -1.00
N PHE A 240 12.01 37.17 -0.01
CA PHE A 240 13.28 37.19 0.68
C PHE A 240 13.07 36.59 2.08
N CYS A 241 13.49 35.34 2.25
CA CYS A 241 13.32 34.57 3.48
C CYS A 241 14.59 34.74 4.32
N THR A 242 14.54 35.58 5.35
CA THR A 242 15.67 35.82 6.28
C THR A 242 15.44 35.16 7.62
N ASP A 243 16.48 35.14 8.45
CA ASP A 243 16.41 34.60 9.82
C ASP A 243 15.95 33.13 9.87
N GLN A 244 16.16 32.41 8.77
CA GLN A 244 15.80 31.00 8.66
C GLN A 244 16.71 30.14 9.53
N LYS A 245 16.27 28.91 9.82
CA LYS A 245 17.01 27.99 10.68
C LYS A 245 18.36 27.64 10.06
N ARG A 246 19.37 27.54 10.92
CA ARG A 246 20.70 27.08 10.55
C ARG A 246 20.70 25.59 10.28
N GLU A 247 21.76 25.11 9.64
CA GLU A 247 21.96 23.71 9.28
C GLU A 247 21.63 22.70 10.41
N GLY A 248 22.12 22.90 11.64
CA GLY A 248 21.84 21.99 12.75
C GLY A 248 20.39 22.02 13.24
N ALA A 249 19.70 23.16 13.10
CA ALA A 249 18.30 23.27 13.48
C ALA A 249 17.35 22.74 12.39
N LEU A 250 17.84 22.57 11.16
CA LEU A 250 17.11 21.85 10.12
C LEU A 250 17.02 20.35 10.45
N ASP A 251 18.03 19.77 11.10
CA ASP A 251 18.00 18.35 11.51
C ASP A 251 16.84 18.08 12.49
N ASP A 252 16.60 19.00 13.42
CA ASP A 252 15.49 18.89 14.38
C ASP A 252 14.13 19.00 13.67
N LEU A 253 14.00 19.88 12.67
CA LEU A 253 12.80 19.99 11.85
C LEU A 253 12.58 18.72 11.02
N ILE A 254 13.62 18.19 10.38
CA ILE A 254 13.55 16.94 9.61
C ILE A 254 13.09 15.79 10.52
N LYS A 255 13.69 15.63 11.71
CA LYS A 255 13.27 14.62 12.69
C LYS A 255 11.80 14.79 13.08
N SER A 256 11.36 16.04 13.29
CA SER A 256 9.96 16.32 13.61
C SER A 256 9.02 15.91 12.49
N GLU A 257 9.35 16.20 11.22
CA GLU A 257 8.53 15.83 10.08
C GLU A 257 8.54 14.31 9.81
N VAL A 258 9.69 13.64 9.99
CA VAL A 258 9.80 12.17 9.98
C VAL A 258 8.90 11.56 11.05
N LYS A 259 8.91 12.12 12.27
CA LYS A 259 8.04 11.68 13.36
C LYS A 259 6.56 11.91 13.08
N VAL A 260 6.19 12.99 12.39
CA VAL A 260 4.80 13.19 11.95
C VAL A 260 4.41 12.09 10.96
N LEU A 261 5.27 11.80 9.98
CA LEU A 261 5.01 10.84 8.92
C LEU A 261 4.97 9.39 9.42
N PHE A 262 5.92 8.97 10.25
CA PHE A 262 6.08 7.59 10.69
C PHE A 262 5.75 7.37 12.17
N GLY A 263 5.34 8.38 12.92
CA GLY A 263 5.11 8.27 14.37
C GLY A 263 6.38 8.24 15.23
N SER A 264 7.55 7.99 14.62
CA SER A 264 8.87 7.95 15.26
C SER A 264 9.94 8.64 14.41
N ASP A 265 11.08 9.01 15.00
CA ASP A 265 12.22 9.62 14.29
C ASP A 265 13.32 8.62 13.90
N GLU A 266 13.11 7.31 14.12
CA GLU A 266 14.10 6.26 13.90
C GLU A 266 14.62 6.20 12.46
N GLN A 267 13.76 6.53 11.49
CA GLN A 267 14.13 6.53 10.07
C GLN A 267 14.82 7.82 9.61
N SER A 268 14.95 8.83 10.49
CA SER A 268 15.48 10.15 10.12
C SER A 268 16.90 10.09 9.56
N HIS A 269 17.78 9.27 10.14
CA HIS A 269 19.15 9.15 9.66
C HIS A 269 19.24 8.54 8.26
N LYS A 270 18.52 7.43 8.02
CA LYS A 270 18.45 6.77 6.71
C LYS A 270 17.85 7.69 5.65
N PHE A 271 16.80 8.42 6.01
CA PHE A 271 16.14 9.37 5.13
C PHE A 271 17.09 10.51 4.71
N THR A 272 17.71 11.19 5.68
CA THR A 272 18.64 12.29 5.39
C THR A 272 19.84 11.82 4.56
N HIS A 273 20.38 10.64 4.88
CA HIS A 273 21.47 10.06 4.08
C HIS A 273 21.04 9.80 2.62
N GLY A 274 19.85 9.25 2.41
CA GLY A 274 19.31 9.01 1.08
C GLY A 274 19.10 10.29 0.26
N VAL A 275 18.65 11.38 0.90
CA VAL A 275 18.54 12.69 0.24
C VAL A 275 19.92 13.29 -0.08
N VAL A 276 20.89 13.20 0.85
CA VAL A 276 22.26 13.66 0.61
C VAL A 276 22.91 12.90 -0.55
N ASP A 277 22.73 11.58 -0.60
CA ASP A 277 23.20 10.75 -1.72
C ASP A 277 22.53 11.17 -3.03
N TRP A 278 21.22 11.39 -3.03
CA TRP A 278 20.48 11.89 -4.19
C TRP A 278 21.01 13.25 -4.67
N CYS A 279 21.25 14.20 -3.74
CA CYS A 279 21.82 15.50 -4.07
C CYS A 279 23.23 15.40 -4.66
N ARG A 280 24.07 14.51 -4.13
CA ARG A 280 25.48 14.36 -4.53
C ARG A 280 25.70 13.57 -5.80
N GLN A 281 24.85 12.58 -6.03
CA GLN A 281 24.93 11.81 -7.25
C GLN A 281 24.74 12.76 -8.44
N HIS A 282 25.53 12.54 -9.51
CA HIS A 282 25.29 13.17 -10.81
C HIS A 282 24.02 12.60 -11.47
N CYS A 283 23.08 12.11 -10.66
CA CYS A 283 21.82 11.51 -11.02
C CYS A 283 20.86 12.65 -11.36
N PRO A 284 20.47 12.79 -12.64
CA PRO A 284 19.59 13.87 -13.09
C PRO A 284 18.13 13.63 -12.69
N TYR A 285 17.83 12.84 -11.66
CA TYR A 285 16.45 12.41 -11.38
C TYR A 285 15.77 13.35 -10.40
N ILE A 286 14.51 13.65 -10.67
CA ILE A 286 13.66 14.38 -9.73
C ILE A 286 13.48 13.57 -8.45
N LEU A 287 13.50 14.24 -7.31
CA LEU A 287 13.17 13.66 -6.02
C LEU A 287 11.66 13.71 -5.80
N ASP A 288 11.07 12.53 -5.64
CA ASP A 288 9.64 12.29 -5.45
C ASP A 288 9.42 11.09 -4.49
N PRO A 289 8.18 10.75 -4.11
CA PRO A 289 7.92 9.59 -3.26
C PRO A 289 8.37 8.25 -3.85
N ASN A 290 8.69 8.16 -5.15
CA ASN A 290 9.19 6.95 -5.79
C ASN A 290 10.72 6.80 -5.69
N ALA A 291 11.42 7.76 -5.06
CA ALA A 291 12.85 7.68 -4.84
C ALA A 291 13.23 6.38 -4.13
N LYS A 292 14.23 5.68 -4.66
CA LYS A 292 14.59 4.33 -4.22
C LYS A 292 14.86 4.25 -2.71
N PHE A 293 15.64 5.19 -2.15
CA PHE A 293 15.97 5.19 -0.72
C PHE A 293 14.71 5.33 0.16
N PHE A 294 13.73 6.13 -0.28
CA PHE A 294 12.47 6.31 0.43
C PHE A 294 11.62 5.05 0.33
N GLN A 295 11.52 4.45 -0.85
CA GLN A 295 10.86 3.15 -1.05
C GLN A 295 11.50 2.02 -0.23
N ASP A 296 12.82 2.03 -0.04
CA ASP A 296 13.53 1.06 0.79
C ASP A 296 13.21 1.26 2.30
N ILE A 297 13.04 2.51 2.74
CA ILE A 297 12.53 2.83 4.10
C ILE A 297 11.10 2.30 4.24
N ILE A 298 10.21 2.61 3.30
CA ILE A 298 8.82 2.15 3.31
C ILE A 298 8.73 0.61 3.37
N LYS A 299 9.53 -0.10 2.57
CA LYS A 299 9.60 -1.58 2.62
C LYS A 299 10.08 -2.11 3.96
N THR A 300 11.06 -1.43 4.57
CA THR A 300 11.57 -1.82 5.89
C THR A 300 10.48 -1.68 6.94
N ILE A 301 9.75 -0.56 6.94
CA ILE A 301 8.63 -0.34 7.85
C ILE A 301 7.53 -1.38 7.59
N ALA A 302 7.17 -1.61 6.32
CA ALA A 302 6.18 -2.61 5.93
C ALA A 302 6.54 -3.99 6.50
N ALA A 303 7.79 -4.43 6.36
CA ALA A 303 8.24 -5.71 6.89
C ALA A 303 8.17 -5.81 8.42
N ASN A 304 8.26 -4.68 9.14
CA ASN A 304 8.19 -4.63 10.60
C ASN A 304 6.75 -4.65 11.13
N ILE A 305 5.79 -4.10 10.37
CA ILE A 305 4.38 -3.98 10.81
C ILE A 305 3.45 -5.01 10.17
N SER A 306 3.90 -5.73 9.14
CA SER A 306 3.07 -6.72 8.44
C SER A 306 2.92 -7.98 9.27
N GLU A 307 1.70 -8.49 9.33
CA GLU A 307 1.44 -9.80 9.90
C GLU A 307 1.78 -10.91 8.90
N PRO A 308 2.32 -12.05 9.37
CA PRO A 308 2.52 -13.20 8.51
C PRO A 308 1.17 -13.74 8.03
N ILE A 309 1.07 -14.00 6.72
CA ILE A 309 -0.12 -14.61 6.13
C ILE A 309 -0.40 -15.96 6.84
N PRO A 310 -1.65 -16.23 7.25
CA PRO A 310 -2.01 -17.50 7.87
C PRO A 310 -1.61 -18.69 6.98
N LYS A 311 -0.83 -19.63 7.53
CA LYS A 311 -0.22 -20.76 6.79
C LYS A 311 -1.17 -21.92 6.48
N LEU A 312 -2.49 -21.68 6.37
CA LEU A 312 -3.47 -22.75 6.27
C LEU A 312 -3.40 -23.56 4.95
N ASN A 313 -2.57 -23.15 3.98
CA ASN A 313 -2.37 -23.84 2.69
C ASN A 313 -3.68 -24.16 1.95
N VAL A 314 -4.72 -23.35 2.16
CA VAL A 314 -5.99 -23.46 1.46
C VAL A 314 -6.12 -22.35 0.42
N LYS A 315 -6.77 -22.68 -0.70
CA LYS A 315 -7.15 -21.77 -1.76
C LYS A 315 -8.66 -21.79 -1.95
N PHE A 316 -9.24 -20.62 -2.11
CA PHE A 316 -10.63 -20.41 -2.46
C PHE A 316 -10.83 -20.48 -3.97
N SER A 317 -12.01 -20.89 -4.41
CA SER A 317 -12.37 -20.91 -5.82
C SER A 317 -12.43 -19.49 -6.38
N GLN A 318 -12.23 -19.37 -7.69
CA GLN A 318 -12.30 -18.09 -8.39
C GLN A 318 -13.65 -17.40 -8.15
N ASP A 319 -14.76 -18.14 -8.13
CA ASP A 319 -16.10 -17.62 -7.88
C ASP A 319 -16.25 -17.04 -6.46
N ALA A 320 -15.63 -17.67 -5.46
CA ALA A 320 -15.65 -17.17 -4.09
C ALA A 320 -14.85 -15.87 -3.97
N CYS A 321 -13.68 -15.78 -4.60
CA CYS A 321 -12.88 -14.56 -4.64
C CYS A 321 -13.55 -13.45 -5.46
N GLN A 322 -14.22 -13.80 -6.57
CA GLN A 322 -14.88 -12.84 -7.45
C GLN A 322 -15.98 -12.06 -6.72
N LYS A 323 -16.73 -12.69 -5.82
CA LYS A 323 -17.74 -12.03 -5.00
C LYS A 323 -17.19 -10.88 -4.14
N ILE A 324 -15.94 -10.99 -3.67
CA ILE A 324 -15.26 -9.92 -2.93
C ILE A 324 -14.80 -8.83 -3.91
N ARG A 325 -14.21 -9.22 -5.05
CA ARG A 325 -13.74 -8.27 -6.09
C ARG A 325 -14.87 -7.41 -6.67
N GLU A 326 -16.03 -8.01 -6.96
CA GLU A 326 -17.17 -7.27 -7.52
C GLU A 326 -17.60 -6.11 -6.62
N LYS A 327 -17.54 -6.29 -5.29
CA LYS A 327 -17.87 -5.23 -4.33
C LYS A 327 -16.88 -4.07 -4.35
N TYR A 328 -15.62 -4.35 -4.71
CA TYR A 328 -14.59 -3.33 -4.91
C TYR A 328 -14.73 -2.61 -6.27
N GLU A 329 -15.09 -3.32 -7.33
CA GLU A 329 -15.21 -2.79 -8.70
C GLU A 329 -16.36 -1.77 -8.84
N ASP A 330 -17.38 -1.84 -7.99
CA ASP A 330 -18.49 -0.87 -7.90
C ASP A 330 -18.07 0.54 -7.42
N GLY A 331 -16.77 0.84 -7.37
CA GLY A 331 -16.20 2.11 -6.93
C GLY A 331 -16.01 2.21 -5.41
N ASN A 332 -16.31 1.15 -4.67
CA ASN A 332 -16.24 1.15 -3.20
C ASN A 332 -14.83 0.82 -2.73
N ARG A 333 -14.21 1.80 -2.06
CA ARG A 333 -12.84 1.68 -1.56
C ARG A 333 -12.75 1.27 -0.09
N LYS A 334 -13.88 1.17 0.61
CA LYS A 334 -13.97 0.81 2.02
C LYS A 334 -14.92 -0.38 2.19
N LEU A 335 -14.36 -1.56 2.47
CA LEU A 335 -15.11 -2.81 2.62
C LEU A 335 -15.05 -3.29 4.06
N LEU A 336 -16.20 -3.60 4.64
CA LEU A 336 -16.31 -4.25 5.94
C LEU A 336 -16.78 -5.67 5.71
N ILE A 337 -15.93 -6.66 5.95
CA ILE A 337 -16.27 -8.06 5.82
C ILE A 337 -16.68 -8.58 7.20
N ASN A 338 -17.98 -8.82 7.36
CA ASN A 338 -18.51 -9.50 8.53
C ASN A 338 -18.31 -11.00 8.35
N SER A 339 -17.40 -11.58 9.12
CA SER A 339 -16.94 -12.95 8.96
C SER A 339 -17.24 -13.80 10.18
N ASN A 340 -17.69 -15.04 9.96
CA ASN A 340 -17.75 -16.04 11.02
C ASN A 340 -16.40 -16.72 11.30
N CYS A 341 -15.38 -16.47 10.47
CA CYS A 341 -14.01 -16.93 10.67
C CYS A 341 -13.03 -16.00 9.96
N ILE A 342 -12.44 -15.11 10.75
CA ILE A 342 -11.61 -14.02 10.27
C ILE A 342 -10.43 -14.53 9.43
N LYS A 343 -9.71 -15.57 9.88
CA LYS A 343 -8.55 -16.12 9.15
C LYS A 343 -8.91 -16.65 7.77
N MET A 344 -10.08 -17.31 7.63
CA MET A 344 -10.54 -17.80 6.33
C MET A 344 -10.90 -16.64 5.40
N SER A 345 -11.55 -15.61 5.93
CA SER A 345 -11.85 -14.40 5.15
C SER A 345 -10.59 -13.63 4.78
N VAL A 346 -9.59 -13.54 5.66
CA VAL A 346 -8.26 -12.95 5.36
C VAL A 346 -7.64 -13.66 4.16
N ILE A 347 -7.55 -14.99 4.18
CA ILE A 347 -6.98 -15.75 3.04
C ILE A 347 -7.79 -15.51 1.78
N LYS A 348 -9.12 -15.55 1.87
CA LYS A 348 -10.01 -15.29 0.72
C LYS A 348 -9.81 -13.89 0.14
N VAL A 349 -9.66 -12.87 0.98
CA VAL A 349 -9.37 -11.48 0.60
C VAL A 349 -8.00 -11.39 -0.06
N LEU A 350 -6.96 -11.93 0.58
CA LEU A 350 -5.60 -11.93 0.04
C LEU A 350 -5.49 -12.66 -1.30
N GLN A 351 -6.34 -13.64 -1.57
CA GLN A 351 -6.43 -14.30 -2.88
C GLN A 351 -7.31 -13.52 -3.87
N SER A 352 -8.25 -12.72 -3.37
CA SER A 352 -9.13 -11.90 -4.21
C SER A 352 -8.38 -10.72 -4.81
N PHE A 353 -7.47 -10.14 -4.05
CA PHE A 353 -6.62 -9.03 -4.46
C PHE A 353 -5.23 -9.54 -4.86
N ASP A 354 -4.57 -8.89 -5.82
CA ASP A 354 -3.22 -9.27 -6.26
C ASP A 354 -2.18 -9.10 -5.13
N SER A 355 -0.91 -9.42 -5.42
CA SER A 355 0.23 -9.44 -4.48
C SER A 355 0.55 -8.11 -3.76
N ASN A 356 -0.17 -7.01 -4.03
CA ASN A 356 0.07 -5.70 -3.43
C ASN A 356 -0.86 -5.46 -2.22
N THR A 357 -0.92 -6.41 -1.29
CA THR A 357 -1.78 -6.31 -0.11
C THR A 357 -0.95 -6.23 1.17
N LEU A 358 -1.34 -5.33 2.08
CA LEU A 358 -0.75 -5.18 3.42
C LEU A 358 -1.74 -5.70 4.45
N LEU A 359 -1.40 -6.82 5.10
CA LEU A 359 -2.18 -7.40 6.19
C LEU A 359 -1.61 -6.94 7.53
N ILE A 360 -2.45 -6.34 8.37
CA ILE A 360 -2.09 -5.84 9.70
C ILE A 360 -3.23 -6.15 10.66
N ASP A 361 -2.94 -6.48 11.91
CA ASP A 361 -3.96 -6.62 12.95
C ASP A 361 -4.41 -5.25 13.51
N VAL A 362 -5.57 -5.21 14.17
CA VAL A 362 -6.09 -3.95 14.72
C VAL A 362 -5.17 -3.32 15.78
N SER A 363 -4.46 -4.13 16.58
CA SER A 363 -3.63 -3.62 17.67
C SER A 363 -2.38 -2.92 17.12
N THR A 364 -1.73 -3.50 16.11
CA THR A 364 -0.64 -2.86 15.37
C THR A 364 -1.14 -1.61 14.64
N THR A 365 -2.33 -1.66 14.05
CA THR A 365 -2.93 -0.48 13.40
C THR A 365 -3.14 0.67 14.38
N GLN A 366 -3.61 0.39 15.59
CA GLN A 366 -3.81 1.40 16.64
C GLN A 366 -2.47 1.93 17.19
N ALA A 367 -1.50 1.05 17.43
CA ALA A 367 -0.19 1.40 17.99
C ALA A 367 0.71 2.17 17.01
N CYS A 368 0.69 1.78 15.73
CA CYS A 368 1.60 2.25 14.68
C CYS A 368 0.88 2.95 13.53
N VAL A 369 -0.25 3.62 13.80
CA VAL A 369 -1.13 4.19 12.77
C VAL A 369 -0.43 5.08 11.73
N SER A 370 0.55 5.89 12.12
CA SER A 370 1.32 6.72 11.18
C SER A 370 2.17 5.87 10.23
N GLU A 371 2.82 4.83 10.73
CA GLU A 371 3.59 3.88 9.91
C GLU A 371 2.68 3.13 8.93
N VAL A 372 1.53 2.63 9.41
CA VAL A 372 0.53 1.97 8.56
C VAL A 372 0.08 2.88 7.43
N LEU A 373 -0.28 4.12 7.75
CA LEU A 373 -0.71 5.10 6.75
C LEU A 373 0.41 5.46 5.78
N ALA A 374 1.65 5.61 6.25
CA ALA A 374 2.78 5.92 5.37
C ALA A 374 3.08 4.77 4.41
N VAL A 375 3.12 3.52 4.90
CA VAL A 375 3.34 2.33 4.07
C VAL A 375 2.21 2.16 3.07
N TRP A 376 0.97 2.35 3.48
CA TRP A 376 -0.17 2.17 2.59
C TRP A 376 -0.26 3.28 1.53
N LYS A 377 0.00 4.54 1.90
CA LYS A 377 -0.02 5.67 0.96
C LYS A 377 1.13 5.64 -0.04
N TYR A 378 2.35 5.36 0.43
CA TYR A 378 3.56 5.52 -0.37
C TYR A 378 4.24 4.22 -0.79
N GLY A 379 3.84 3.08 -0.22
CA GLY A 379 4.32 1.78 -0.61
C GLY A 379 3.60 1.21 -1.82
N ASN A 380 4.14 0.11 -2.34
CA ASN A 380 3.52 -0.68 -3.39
C ASN A 380 2.42 -1.60 -2.81
N CYS A 381 1.47 -0.99 -2.11
CA CYS A 381 0.33 -1.65 -1.46
C CYS A 381 -0.96 -0.97 -1.90
N ASP A 382 -1.81 -1.67 -2.64
CA ASP A 382 -3.08 -1.13 -3.13
C ASP A 382 -4.23 -1.42 -2.18
N VAL A 383 -4.10 -2.48 -1.36
CA VAL A 383 -5.12 -2.93 -0.43
C VAL A 383 -4.54 -3.04 0.98
N LEU A 384 -5.10 -2.30 1.93
CA LEU A 384 -4.84 -2.47 3.36
C LEU A 384 -5.93 -3.38 3.95
N VAL A 385 -5.53 -4.52 4.50
CA VAL A 385 -6.42 -5.47 5.18
C VAL A 385 -6.15 -5.37 6.69
N VAL A 386 -7.18 -4.98 7.45
CA VAL A 386 -7.12 -4.89 8.91
C VAL A 386 -7.86 -6.08 9.53
N GLU A 387 -7.12 -6.92 10.25
CA GLU A 387 -7.64 -8.11 10.92
C GLU A 387 -8.24 -7.77 12.30
N CYS A 388 -9.48 -8.24 12.51
CA CYS A 388 -10.11 -8.44 13.83
C CYS A 388 -10.15 -7.22 14.74
N GLY A 389 -10.91 -6.18 14.38
CA GLY A 389 -11.17 -5.18 15.40
C GLY A 389 -12.17 -4.08 15.11
N ASP A 390 -12.68 -3.58 16.24
CA ASP A 390 -13.26 -2.26 16.38
C ASP A 390 -12.26 -1.20 15.92
N ILE A 391 -12.55 -0.60 14.76
CA ILE A 391 -11.75 0.50 14.22
C ILE A 391 -12.26 1.86 14.71
N SER A 392 -13.11 1.89 15.75
CA SER A 392 -13.53 3.10 16.44
C SER A 392 -12.34 3.99 16.79
N GLY A 393 -12.36 5.23 16.32
CA GLY A 393 -11.31 6.23 16.49
C GLY A 393 -10.24 6.26 15.38
N LEU A 394 -10.33 5.38 14.38
CA LEU A 394 -9.46 5.39 13.20
C LEU A 394 -10.17 5.94 11.95
N GLU A 395 -11.46 6.21 12.01
CA GLU A 395 -12.29 6.67 10.89
C GLU A 395 -11.75 7.95 10.28
N ASP A 396 -11.47 8.94 11.14
CA ASP A 396 -10.97 10.24 10.73
C ASP A 396 -9.60 10.11 10.05
N LYS A 397 -8.79 9.15 10.51
CA LYS A 397 -7.46 8.89 9.95
C LYS A 397 -7.53 8.22 8.58
N PHE A 398 -8.52 7.34 8.38
CA PHE A 398 -8.83 6.70 7.11
C PHE A 398 -9.88 7.48 6.28
N SER A 399 -10.23 8.71 6.65
CA SER A 399 -11.15 9.54 5.86
C SER A 399 -10.48 10.06 4.59
N SER A 400 -9.18 10.37 4.67
CA SER A 400 -8.33 10.92 3.60
C SER A 400 -7.64 9.83 2.76
N LEU A 401 -8.42 8.86 2.27
CA LEU A 401 -7.86 7.78 1.44
C LEU A 401 -7.39 8.33 0.09
N PRO A 402 -6.22 7.90 -0.41
CA PRO A 402 -5.91 8.08 -1.83
C PRO A 402 -6.99 7.39 -2.68
N GLU A 403 -7.48 8.05 -3.72
CA GLU A 403 -8.61 7.57 -4.54
C GLU A 403 -8.39 6.18 -5.16
N THR A 404 -7.13 5.77 -5.29
CA THR A 404 -6.71 4.50 -5.90
C THR A 404 -6.59 3.34 -4.91
N LYS A 405 -6.67 3.58 -3.60
CA LYS A 405 -6.36 2.57 -2.56
C LYS A 405 -7.62 2.01 -1.92
N CYS A 406 -7.57 0.75 -1.45
CA CYS A 406 -8.68 0.06 -0.80
C CYS A 406 -8.36 -0.27 0.67
N LEU A 407 -9.33 -0.02 1.56
CA LEU A 407 -9.34 -0.48 2.94
C LEU A 407 -10.34 -1.63 3.08
N VAL A 408 -9.89 -2.77 3.57
CA VAL A 408 -10.71 -3.93 3.91
C VAL A 408 -10.58 -4.19 5.40
N VAL A 409 -11.68 -4.14 6.13
CA VAL A 409 -11.73 -4.46 7.56
C VAL A 409 -12.47 -5.77 7.71
N ILE A 410 -11.88 -6.73 8.41
CA ILE A 410 -12.49 -8.05 8.63
C ILE A 410 -12.82 -8.18 10.11
N SER A 411 -14.11 -8.32 10.42
CA SER A 411 -14.63 -8.33 11.80
C SER A 411 -15.67 -9.44 11.96
N ASP A 412 -15.78 -10.00 13.16
CA ASP A 412 -16.84 -10.91 13.59
C ASP A 412 -17.99 -10.17 14.32
N THR A 413 -17.82 -8.89 14.59
CA THR A 413 -18.80 -8.02 15.23
C THR A 413 -19.43 -7.07 14.21
N HIS A 414 -20.76 -6.89 14.33
CA HIS A 414 -21.49 -5.88 13.57
C HIS A 414 -21.09 -4.48 14.04
N GLN A 415 -20.32 -3.76 13.23
CA GLN A 415 -20.04 -2.34 13.42
C GLN A 415 -21.13 -1.51 12.73
N ALA A 416 -21.80 -0.63 13.49
CA ALA A 416 -23.07 -0.03 13.04
C ALA A 416 -22.96 1.37 12.41
N GLU A 417 -21.77 1.98 12.31
CA GLU A 417 -21.71 3.45 12.09
C GLU A 417 -20.73 3.93 11.00
N LEU A 418 -20.17 3.02 10.19
CA LEU A 418 -19.17 3.40 9.19
C LEU A 418 -19.72 3.45 7.77
N GLN A 419 -19.20 4.37 6.95
CA GLN A 419 -19.45 4.46 5.49
C GLN A 419 -18.73 3.33 4.72
N PHE A 420 -18.91 2.08 5.16
CA PHE A 420 -18.32 0.90 4.55
C PHE A 420 -19.40 0.13 3.82
N ILE A 421 -19.03 -0.51 2.72
CA ILE A 421 -19.87 -1.57 2.17
C ILE A 421 -19.65 -2.82 3.01
N THR A 422 -20.72 -3.25 3.66
CA THR A 422 -20.71 -4.49 4.44
C THR A 422 -20.92 -5.68 3.53
N VAL A 423 -20.00 -6.64 3.59
CA VAL A 423 -20.06 -7.94 2.93
C VAL A 423 -20.13 -9.00 4.00
N SER A 424 -21.18 -9.82 3.99
CA SER A 424 -21.23 -11.00 4.86
C SER A 424 -20.43 -12.12 4.20
N ASP A 425 -19.39 -12.59 4.88
CA ASP A 425 -18.61 -13.74 4.45
C ASP A 425 -18.81 -14.89 5.43
N THR A 426 -19.53 -15.91 4.99
CA THR A 426 -19.66 -17.17 5.73
C THR A 426 -18.86 -18.24 5.00
N PHE A 427 -17.88 -18.80 5.69
CA PHE A 427 -17.09 -19.91 5.16
C PHE A 427 -17.99 -21.11 4.82
N CYS A 428 -17.77 -21.68 3.64
CA CYS A 428 -18.32 -22.97 3.27
C CYS A 428 -17.24 -23.80 2.59
N PHE A 429 -17.12 -25.08 2.96
CA PHE A 429 -16.07 -25.95 2.45
C PHE A 429 -16.09 -26.07 0.91
N SER A 430 -17.27 -25.99 0.29
CA SER A 430 -17.44 -25.99 -1.16
C SER A 430 -16.83 -24.76 -1.88
N GLN A 431 -16.51 -23.69 -1.14
CA GLN A 431 -15.84 -22.50 -1.69
C GLN A 431 -14.34 -22.72 -1.89
N LEU A 432 -13.76 -23.82 -1.40
CA LEU A 432 -12.36 -24.14 -1.62
C LEU A 432 -12.14 -24.78 -3.00
N GLU A 433 -10.95 -24.56 -3.58
CA GLU A 433 -10.54 -25.26 -4.79
C GLU A 433 -10.50 -26.78 -4.58
N PRO A 434 -10.70 -27.60 -5.62
CA PRO A 434 -10.65 -29.06 -5.50
C PRO A 434 -9.41 -29.59 -4.78
N ASP A 435 -8.23 -29.07 -5.09
CA ASP A 435 -6.97 -29.51 -4.47
C ASP A 435 -6.91 -29.16 -2.97
N SER A 436 -7.35 -27.95 -2.59
CA SER A 436 -7.41 -27.56 -1.18
C SER A 436 -8.46 -28.35 -0.40
N ARG A 437 -9.61 -28.69 -1.02
CA ARG A 437 -10.58 -29.58 -0.40
C ARG A 437 -9.98 -30.96 -0.17
N GLN A 438 -9.33 -31.53 -1.19
CA GLN A 438 -8.69 -32.83 -1.06
C GLN A 438 -7.63 -32.83 0.04
N GLN A 439 -6.79 -31.80 0.10
CA GLN A 439 -5.77 -31.66 1.14
C GLN A 439 -6.38 -31.59 2.56
N VAL A 440 -7.46 -30.83 2.74
CA VAL A 440 -8.18 -30.78 4.02
C VAL A 440 -8.76 -32.15 4.38
N LEU A 441 -9.37 -32.85 3.41
CA LEU A 441 -9.95 -34.18 3.59
C LEU A 441 -8.91 -35.28 3.88
N GLU A 442 -7.69 -35.14 3.34
CA GLU A 442 -6.57 -36.04 3.58
C GLU A 442 -5.82 -35.74 4.89
N SER A 443 -6.06 -34.56 5.48
CA SER A 443 -5.43 -34.16 6.74
C SER A 443 -5.72 -35.21 7.83
N GLN A 444 -4.66 -35.58 8.53
CA GLN A 444 -4.72 -36.54 9.62
C GLN A 444 -5.16 -35.84 10.90
N ILE A 445 -6.18 -36.38 11.54
CA ILE A 445 -6.55 -36.03 12.91
C ILE A 445 -6.05 -37.12 13.85
N ASP A 446 -5.68 -36.74 15.07
CA ASP A 446 -5.36 -37.70 16.12
C ASP A 446 -6.66 -38.07 16.87
N PHE A 447 -7.27 -39.18 16.46
CA PHE A 447 -8.46 -39.70 17.09
C PHE A 447 -8.08 -40.74 18.15
N GLN A 448 -8.13 -40.35 19.42
CA GLN A 448 -7.81 -41.19 20.58
C GLN A 448 -6.40 -41.83 20.52
N GLY A 449 -5.40 -41.11 20.01
CA GLY A 449 -4.03 -41.60 19.88
C GLY A 449 -3.74 -42.35 18.58
N TYR A 450 -4.68 -42.33 17.63
CA TYR A 450 -4.55 -42.95 16.31
C TYR A 450 -4.73 -41.90 15.21
N PRO A 451 -3.80 -41.82 14.24
CA PRO A 451 -3.96 -40.95 13.08
C PRO A 451 -5.08 -41.50 12.19
N VAL A 452 -6.06 -40.65 11.89
CA VAL A 452 -7.19 -40.97 11.01
C VAL A 452 -7.36 -39.83 10.01
N SER A 453 -7.49 -40.13 8.72
CA SER A 453 -7.81 -39.11 7.72
C SER A 453 -9.29 -38.71 7.81
N LEU A 454 -9.60 -37.43 7.60
CA LEU A 454 -10.99 -36.97 7.63
C LEU A 454 -11.88 -37.68 6.61
N ASN A 455 -11.38 -37.94 5.39
CA ASN A 455 -12.12 -38.66 4.35
C ASN A 455 -12.48 -40.11 4.71
N SER A 456 -11.87 -40.68 5.76
CA SER A 456 -12.23 -42.03 6.23
C SER A 456 -13.38 -42.03 7.23
N LEU A 457 -13.72 -40.87 7.81
CA LEU A 457 -14.73 -40.74 8.86
C LEU A 457 -16.16 -40.63 8.29
N ALA A 458 -16.32 -40.00 7.13
CA ALA A 458 -17.61 -39.81 6.49
C ALA A 458 -17.45 -39.59 4.98
N ASP A 459 -18.56 -39.66 4.24
CA ASP A 459 -18.54 -39.30 2.82
C ASP A 459 -18.35 -37.79 2.61
N GLU A 460 -17.81 -37.43 1.45
CA GLU A 460 -17.49 -36.04 1.13
C GLU A 460 -18.72 -35.12 1.20
N SER A 461 -19.90 -35.63 0.84
CA SER A 461 -21.12 -34.82 0.86
C SER A 461 -21.51 -34.38 2.26
N PHE A 462 -21.32 -35.27 3.25
CA PHE A 462 -21.50 -34.95 4.66
C PHE A 462 -20.40 -34.02 5.18
N LEU A 463 -19.13 -34.29 4.85
CA LEU A 463 -18.03 -33.43 5.27
C LEU A 463 -18.13 -32.01 4.70
N GLN A 464 -18.67 -31.86 3.48
CA GLN A 464 -18.93 -30.55 2.89
C GLN A 464 -19.93 -29.69 3.68
N THR A 465 -20.88 -30.30 4.40
CA THR A 465 -21.86 -29.57 5.22
C THR A 465 -21.38 -29.36 6.65
N GLU A 466 -20.61 -30.29 7.21
CA GLU A 466 -20.21 -30.27 8.63
C GLU A 466 -18.85 -29.63 8.90
N LEU A 467 -17.95 -29.54 7.91
CA LEU A 467 -16.65 -28.90 8.11
C LEU A 467 -16.81 -27.38 8.23
N SER A 468 -16.85 -26.91 9.48
CA SER A 468 -16.80 -25.50 9.81
C SER A 468 -15.40 -24.92 9.57
N ALA A 469 -15.32 -23.60 9.47
CA ALA A 469 -14.06 -22.89 9.31
C ALA A 469 -13.08 -23.15 10.46
N GLU A 470 -13.60 -23.21 11.69
CA GLU A 470 -12.84 -23.47 12.91
C GLU A 470 -12.20 -24.87 12.84
N VAL A 471 -12.93 -25.88 12.38
CA VAL A 471 -12.37 -27.22 12.20
C VAL A 471 -11.23 -27.18 11.18
N VAL A 472 -11.44 -26.54 10.02
CA VAL A 472 -10.40 -26.43 8.98
C VAL A 472 -9.16 -25.71 9.50
N GLU A 473 -9.32 -24.67 10.31
CA GLU A 473 -8.21 -23.97 10.96
C GLU A 473 -7.46 -24.88 11.95
N GLN A 474 -8.19 -25.62 12.79
CA GLN A 474 -7.61 -26.51 13.80
C GLN A 474 -6.84 -27.68 13.18
N LEU A 475 -7.24 -28.16 11.99
CA LEU A 475 -6.53 -29.22 11.27
C LEU A 475 -5.07 -28.86 10.97
N HIS A 476 -4.76 -27.58 10.81
CA HIS A 476 -3.39 -27.12 10.60
C HIS A 476 -2.49 -27.37 11.83
N ASN A 477 -3.08 -27.45 13.03
CA ASN A 477 -2.37 -27.59 14.30
C ASN A 477 -2.45 -29.01 14.89
N THR A 478 -2.74 -30.03 14.07
CA THR A 478 -3.01 -31.42 14.50
C THR A 478 -4.21 -31.51 15.44
N LEU A 479 -5.41 -31.57 14.86
CA LEU A 479 -6.65 -31.71 15.63
C LEU A 479 -6.63 -33.03 16.42
N GLN A 480 -6.72 -32.94 17.75
CA GLN A 480 -6.82 -34.10 18.64
C GLN A 480 -8.26 -34.28 19.13
N VAL A 481 -8.81 -35.47 18.93
CA VAL A 481 -10.15 -35.85 19.38
C VAL A 481 -10.03 -36.97 20.41
N GLY A 482 -10.20 -36.62 21.69
CA GLY A 482 -10.03 -37.54 22.81
C GLY A 482 -8.57 -37.78 23.20
N LYS A 483 -8.34 -38.64 24.20
CA LYS A 483 -6.99 -39.02 24.66
C LYS A 483 -6.73 -40.48 24.37
N LYS A 484 -5.48 -40.81 24.06
CA LYS A 484 -5.02 -42.20 24.01
C LYS A 484 -5.24 -42.85 25.37
N LEU A 485 -5.99 -43.95 25.39
CA LEU A 485 -6.18 -44.74 26.60
C LEU A 485 -4.87 -45.47 26.91
N GLN A 486 -4.21 -45.09 28.00
CA GLN A 486 -2.88 -45.60 28.38
C GLN A 486 -2.96 -47.05 28.90
N GLU A 487 -4.07 -47.40 29.52
CA GLU A 487 -4.41 -48.76 29.95
C GLU A 487 -5.88 -48.99 29.63
N LEU A 488 -6.18 -50.05 28.88
CA LEU A 488 -7.56 -50.48 28.71
C LEU A 488 -8.00 -51.02 30.07
N ASP A 489 -8.90 -50.32 30.76
CA ASP A 489 -9.62 -50.85 31.91
C ASP A 489 -10.11 -52.27 31.54
N PRO A 490 -10.02 -53.30 32.41
CA PRO A 490 -10.59 -54.61 32.14
C PRO A 490 -12.09 -54.57 31.75
N CYS A 491 -12.79 -53.48 32.03
CA CYS A 491 -14.17 -53.21 31.61
C CYS A 491 -14.28 -52.41 30.30
N TYR A 492 -13.16 -52.09 29.63
CA TYR A 492 -13.15 -51.34 28.39
C TYR A 492 -13.76 -52.18 27.26
N LEU A 493 -14.89 -51.70 26.75
CA LEU A 493 -15.50 -52.24 25.55
C LEU A 493 -14.89 -51.51 24.34
N PRO A 494 -14.11 -52.19 23.48
CA PRO A 494 -13.57 -51.57 22.28
C PRO A 494 -14.72 -51.10 21.40
N ARG A 495 -14.79 -49.78 21.22
CA ARG A 495 -15.78 -49.15 20.35
C ARG A 495 -15.23 -49.13 18.94
N THR A 496 -15.98 -49.68 18.01
CA THR A 496 -15.63 -49.63 16.59
C THR A 496 -16.68 -48.78 15.90
N PHE A 497 -16.26 -47.72 15.23
CA PHE A 497 -17.18 -46.98 14.36
C PHE A 497 -17.63 -47.91 13.25
N GLN A 498 -18.87 -48.38 13.33
CA GLN A 498 -19.46 -49.23 12.31
C GLN A 498 -20.58 -48.46 11.64
N ARG A 499 -20.31 -47.96 10.42
CA ARG A 499 -21.35 -47.39 9.56
C ARG A 499 -22.40 -48.48 9.29
N ARG A 500 -23.66 -48.18 9.59
CA ARG A 500 -24.79 -49.09 9.39
C ARG A 500 -25.71 -48.50 8.33
N ASP A 501 -25.45 -48.82 7.08
CA ASP A 501 -26.32 -48.39 6.00
C ASP A 501 -27.61 -49.22 6.02
N LEU A 502 -28.68 -48.65 6.60
CA LEU A 502 -30.01 -49.27 6.62
C LEU A 502 -30.75 -48.95 5.32
N LEU A 503 -31.38 -49.97 4.75
CA LEU A 503 -32.23 -49.90 3.59
C LEU A 503 -33.70 -49.87 4.02
N ASN A 504 -34.51 -49.10 3.32
CA ASN A 504 -35.96 -49.17 3.43
C ASN A 504 -36.49 -50.46 2.77
N GLU A 505 -37.71 -50.87 3.11
CA GLU A 505 -38.35 -52.07 2.56
C GLU A 505 -38.62 -52.00 1.04
N GLU A 506 -38.60 -50.81 0.44
CA GLU A 506 -38.82 -50.65 -1.00
C GLU A 506 -37.70 -51.26 -1.85
N ILE A 507 -36.53 -51.55 -1.26
CA ILE A 507 -35.45 -52.30 -1.93
C ILE A 507 -35.97 -53.66 -2.45
N PHE A 508 -36.91 -54.30 -1.76
CA PHE A 508 -37.48 -55.58 -2.18
C PHE A 508 -38.38 -55.44 -3.42
N LYS A 509 -38.81 -54.23 -3.77
CA LYS A 509 -39.59 -53.95 -4.99
C LYS A 509 -38.70 -53.54 -6.16
N GLU A 510 -37.40 -53.32 -5.94
CA GLU A 510 -36.46 -52.91 -6.97
C GLU A 510 -36.31 -53.97 -8.06
N LYS A 511 -36.49 -53.60 -9.33
CA LYS A 511 -36.34 -54.53 -10.46
C LYS A 511 -34.91 -54.53 -10.97
N GLY A 512 -34.49 -55.65 -11.57
CA GLY A 512 -33.16 -55.75 -12.18
C GLY A 512 -32.02 -55.99 -11.19
N ILE A 513 -32.34 -56.25 -9.92
CA ILE A 513 -31.38 -56.68 -8.89
C ILE A 513 -31.77 -58.04 -8.31
N THR A 514 -30.75 -58.74 -7.82
CA THR A 514 -30.86 -59.96 -7.03
C THR A 514 -30.47 -59.65 -5.58
N LEU A 515 -31.31 -60.00 -4.62
CA LEU A 515 -31.06 -59.79 -3.20
C LEU A 515 -30.74 -61.13 -2.52
N ALA A 516 -29.54 -61.20 -1.95
CA ALA A 516 -29.19 -62.18 -0.94
C ALA A 516 -29.57 -61.62 0.43
N VAL A 517 -30.39 -62.35 1.18
CA VAL A 517 -30.86 -61.93 2.50
C VAL A 517 -30.41 -62.92 3.56
N SER A 518 -29.70 -62.43 4.56
CA SER A 518 -29.35 -63.22 5.75
C SER A 518 -30.22 -62.84 6.95
N CYS A 519 -30.25 -63.73 7.94
CA CYS A 519 -30.94 -63.53 9.23
C CYS A 519 -32.47 -63.35 9.12
N ALA A 520 -33.07 -63.74 7.99
CA ALA A 520 -34.53 -63.79 7.80
C ALA A 520 -35.01 -65.23 7.63
N THR A 521 -36.19 -65.55 8.17
CA THR A 521 -36.85 -66.82 7.85
C THR A 521 -37.49 -66.74 6.46
N LYS A 522 -37.63 -67.87 5.76
CA LYS A 522 -38.29 -67.91 4.44
C LYS A 522 -39.70 -67.33 4.49
N ALA A 523 -40.47 -67.61 5.54
CA ALA A 523 -41.81 -67.08 5.71
C ALA A 523 -41.81 -65.55 5.88
N CYS A 524 -40.91 -65.01 6.72
CA CYS A 524 -40.77 -63.57 6.91
C CYS A 524 -40.27 -62.85 5.66
N PHE A 525 -39.28 -63.43 4.97
CA PHE A 525 -38.78 -62.83 3.73
C PHE A 525 -39.85 -62.85 2.62
N ALA A 526 -40.64 -63.92 2.55
CA ALA A 526 -41.75 -64.02 1.59
C ALA A 526 -42.83 -62.95 1.77
N THR A 527 -43.01 -62.37 2.96
CA THR A 527 -43.97 -61.27 3.17
C THR A 527 -43.46 -59.91 2.68
N LEU A 528 -42.14 -59.78 2.46
CA LEU A 528 -41.50 -58.52 2.04
C LEU A 528 -41.35 -58.41 0.53
N VAL A 529 -41.33 -59.54 -0.17
CA VAL A 529 -41.16 -59.57 -1.64
C VAL A 529 -42.51 -59.38 -2.35
N PRO A 530 -42.52 -58.82 -3.58
CA PRO A 530 -43.75 -58.67 -4.36
C PRO A 530 -44.52 -59.98 -4.57
N PRO A 531 -45.86 -59.96 -4.65
CA PRO A 531 -46.66 -61.15 -4.92
C PRO A 531 -46.23 -61.85 -6.22
N GLY A 532 -46.04 -63.18 -6.15
CA GLY A 532 -45.60 -64.01 -7.28
C GLY A 532 -44.10 -64.24 -7.37
N GLU A 533 -43.30 -63.50 -6.60
CA GLU A 533 -41.86 -63.72 -6.49
C GLU A 533 -41.54 -64.95 -5.65
N LYS A 534 -40.49 -65.68 -6.03
CA LYS A 534 -40.00 -66.84 -5.28
C LYS A 534 -38.87 -66.43 -4.35
N VAL A 535 -38.91 -66.93 -3.12
CA VAL A 535 -37.80 -66.90 -2.17
C VAL A 535 -37.22 -68.30 -2.04
N GLU A 536 -35.93 -68.46 -2.32
CA GLU A 536 -35.23 -69.73 -2.25
C GLU A 536 -34.01 -69.66 -1.33
N LYS A 537 -33.66 -70.79 -0.69
CA LYS A 537 -32.40 -70.89 0.05
C LYS A 537 -31.30 -71.20 -0.94
N PHE A 538 -30.24 -70.42 -0.95
CA PHE A 538 -29.09 -70.70 -1.79
C PHE A 538 -28.27 -71.84 -1.17
N ILE A 539 -28.00 -72.88 -1.97
CA ILE A 539 -27.14 -73.98 -1.58
C ILE A 539 -26.03 -74.07 -2.65
N PRO A 540 -24.76 -73.81 -2.28
CA PRO A 540 -23.65 -73.89 -3.23
C PRO A 540 -23.60 -75.26 -3.92
N GLY A 541 -23.53 -75.27 -5.25
CA GLY A 541 -23.41 -76.48 -6.06
C GLY A 541 -24.73 -77.13 -6.51
N SER A 542 -25.88 -76.72 -5.96
CA SER A 542 -27.21 -77.20 -6.41
C SER A 542 -28.02 -76.13 -7.15
N PHE A 543 -27.35 -75.10 -7.69
CA PHE A 543 -28.01 -73.97 -8.32
C PHE A 543 -28.60 -74.33 -9.69
N ASN A 544 -29.91 -74.14 -9.85
CA ASN A 544 -30.59 -74.24 -11.14
C ASN A 544 -30.73 -72.84 -11.75
N LYS A 545 -29.94 -72.56 -12.80
CA LYS A 545 -29.90 -71.27 -13.49
C LYS A 545 -31.25 -70.81 -14.08
N ASN A 546 -32.21 -71.73 -14.26
CA ASN A 546 -33.53 -71.44 -14.84
C ASN A 546 -34.64 -71.15 -13.80
N ALA A 547 -34.30 -71.01 -12.51
CA ALA A 547 -35.33 -70.82 -11.46
C ALA A 547 -36.06 -69.47 -11.52
N GLY A 548 -35.51 -68.47 -12.22
CA GLY A 548 -36.08 -67.12 -12.30
C GLY A 548 -36.18 -66.41 -10.93
N CYS A 549 -35.51 -66.94 -9.91
CA CYS A 549 -35.56 -66.44 -8.54
C CYS A 549 -34.51 -65.33 -8.34
N ARG A 550 -34.96 -64.17 -7.85
CA ARG A 550 -34.09 -63.03 -7.53
C ARG A 550 -33.92 -62.76 -6.02
N PHE A 551 -34.53 -63.58 -5.17
CA PHE A 551 -34.51 -63.43 -3.72
C PHE A 551 -33.98 -64.69 -3.06
N TRP A 552 -32.76 -64.62 -2.55
CA TRP A 552 -32.02 -65.76 -2.04
C TRP A 552 -31.79 -65.60 -0.54
N LEU A 553 -32.08 -66.63 0.25
CA LEU A 553 -31.60 -66.71 1.62
C LEU A 553 -30.17 -67.23 1.63
N VAL A 554 -29.30 -66.50 2.32
CA VAL A 554 -27.90 -66.87 2.55
C VAL A 554 -27.59 -66.84 4.05
N GLU A 555 -26.76 -67.74 4.54
CA GLU A 555 -26.36 -67.82 5.94
C GLU A 555 -24.99 -67.17 6.20
N ALA A 556 -24.13 -67.11 5.18
CA ALA A 556 -22.76 -66.61 5.32
C ALA A 556 -22.23 -65.93 4.04
N GLU A 557 -21.13 -65.19 4.19
CA GLU A 557 -20.46 -64.51 3.08
C GLU A 557 -20.01 -65.48 1.97
N ALA A 558 -19.57 -66.68 2.33
CA ALA A 558 -19.18 -67.71 1.36
C ALA A 558 -20.32 -68.08 0.40
N GLU A 559 -21.55 -68.15 0.91
CA GLU A 559 -22.75 -68.41 0.11
C GLU A 559 -23.10 -67.22 -0.77
N PHE A 560 -23.03 -65.99 -0.25
CA PHE A 560 -23.20 -64.78 -1.05
C PHE A 560 -22.18 -64.70 -2.20
N MET A 561 -20.92 -65.03 -1.93
CA MET A 561 -19.86 -65.02 -2.93
C MET A 561 -20.06 -66.12 -3.99
N ALA A 562 -20.53 -67.30 -3.59
CA ALA A 562 -20.89 -68.37 -4.52
C ALA A 562 -22.12 -67.99 -5.37
N LEU A 563 -23.15 -67.38 -4.77
CA LEU A 563 -24.33 -66.87 -5.49
C LEU A 563 -23.92 -65.81 -6.52
N SER A 564 -23.09 -64.85 -6.12
CA SER A 564 -22.61 -63.75 -6.97
C SER A 564 -21.77 -64.22 -8.16
N ARG A 565 -21.14 -65.40 -8.07
CA ARG A 565 -20.43 -66.02 -9.20
C ARG A 565 -21.37 -66.75 -10.17
N THR A 566 -22.57 -67.10 -9.70
CA THR A 566 -23.51 -67.96 -10.45
C THR A 566 -24.61 -67.15 -11.12
N VAL A 567 -25.03 -66.03 -10.51
CA VAL A 567 -25.97 -65.07 -11.09
C VAL A 567 -25.20 -64.02 -11.87
N GLU A 568 -25.62 -63.75 -13.12
CA GLU A 568 -24.79 -63.05 -14.10
C GLU A 568 -24.49 -61.58 -13.76
N VAL A 569 -25.37 -60.85 -13.05
CA VAL A 569 -25.11 -59.46 -12.62
C VAL A 569 -26.07 -59.00 -11.50
N ASN A 570 -25.64 -57.98 -10.75
CA ASN A 570 -26.43 -57.22 -9.78
C ASN A 570 -26.91 -57.96 -8.52
N VAL A 571 -26.00 -58.61 -7.82
CA VAL A 571 -26.28 -59.27 -6.53
C VAL A 571 -25.88 -58.36 -5.35
N HIS A 572 -26.82 -58.10 -4.44
CA HIS A 572 -26.58 -57.34 -3.22
C HIS A 572 -26.95 -58.16 -1.98
N TRP A 573 -26.13 -58.07 -0.94
CA TRP A 573 -26.36 -58.73 0.34
C TRP A 573 -26.96 -57.76 1.34
N VAL A 574 -28.11 -58.14 1.86
CA VAL A 574 -28.86 -57.46 2.91
C VAL A 574 -29.00 -58.39 4.11
N GLU A 575 -28.81 -57.89 5.31
CA GLU A 575 -28.99 -58.62 6.57
C GLU A 575 -30.24 -58.07 7.27
N ALA A 576 -31.22 -58.92 7.53
CA ALA A 576 -32.36 -58.55 8.35
C ALA A 576 -31.93 -58.43 9.81
N CYS A 577 -32.21 -57.30 10.45
CA CYS A 577 -31.93 -57.06 11.86
C CYS A 577 -33.12 -56.38 12.55
N LYS A 578 -33.04 -56.19 13.88
CA LYS A 578 -34.14 -55.59 14.66
C LYS A 578 -34.52 -54.18 14.17
N ASP A 579 -33.54 -53.45 13.64
CA ASP A 579 -33.67 -52.05 13.24
C ASP A 579 -34.01 -51.89 11.74
N GLY A 580 -34.23 -53.00 11.01
CA GLY A 580 -34.52 -52.99 9.58
C GLY A 580 -33.51 -53.81 8.76
N PHE A 581 -33.22 -53.37 7.54
CA PHE A 581 -32.46 -54.12 6.54
C PHE A 581 -31.08 -53.53 6.36
N ARG A 582 -30.06 -54.16 6.94
CA ARG A 582 -28.68 -53.67 6.87
C ARG A 582 -28.02 -54.09 5.58
N TRP A 583 -27.52 -53.15 4.80
CA TRP A 583 -26.68 -53.48 3.65
C TRP A 583 -25.32 -54.02 4.12
N LYS A 584 -24.83 -55.10 3.51
CA LYS A 584 -23.59 -55.79 3.90
C LYS A 584 -22.53 -55.73 2.81
N LEU A 585 -22.86 -56.19 1.61
CA LEU A 585 -21.91 -56.34 0.51
C LEU A 585 -22.61 -56.23 -0.84
N SER A 586 -21.88 -55.86 -1.90
CA SER A 586 -22.41 -55.78 -3.26
C SER A 586 -21.44 -56.35 -4.29
N LYS A 587 -22.00 -57.01 -5.31
CA LYS A 587 -21.34 -57.36 -6.58
C LYS A 587 -22.11 -56.78 -7.77
N GLY A 588 -22.93 -55.76 -7.52
CA GLY A 588 -23.81 -55.10 -8.48
C GLY A 588 -23.65 -53.58 -8.52
N ASP A 589 -24.39 -52.95 -9.43
CA ASP A 589 -24.51 -51.50 -9.51
C ASP A 589 -25.10 -50.91 -8.21
N MET A 590 -24.33 -50.06 -7.53
CA MET A 590 -24.75 -49.43 -6.28
C MET A 590 -25.87 -48.41 -6.46
N ILE A 591 -26.10 -47.88 -7.66
CA ILE A 591 -27.17 -46.89 -7.93
C ILE A 591 -28.54 -47.44 -7.54
N CYS A 592 -28.78 -48.74 -7.76
CA CYS A 592 -30.03 -49.40 -7.40
C CYS A 592 -30.23 -49.49 -5.88
N VAL A 593 -29.15 -49.51 -5.08
CA VAL A 593 -29.19 -49.66 -3.62
C VAL A 593 -29.24 -48.30 -2.93
N THR A 594 -28.44 -47.33 -3.39
CA THR A 594 -28.25 -46.04 -2.71
C THR A 594 -29.54 -45.23 -2.58
N LYS A 595 -30.45 -45.33 -3.57
CA LYS A 595 -31.77 -44.67 -3.53
C LYS A 595 -32.70 -45.19 -2.44
N HIS A 596 -32.39 -46.34 -1.85
CA HIS A 596 -33.18 -46.97 -0.78
C HIS A 596 -32.56 -46.79 0.61
N TRP A 597 -31.47 -46.03 0.76
CA TRP A 597 -30.90 -45.73 2.07
C TRP A 597 -31.84 -44.89 2.93
N GLN A 598 -32.00 -45.30 4.19
CA GLN A 598 -32.65 -44.49 5.20
C GLN A 598 -31.72 -43.33 5.58
N LYS A 599 -32.21 -42.10 5.48
CA LYS A 599 -31.45 -40.91 5.91
C LYS A 599 -31.26 -40.95 7.43
N GLY A 600 -30.01 -40.88 7.90
CA GLY A 600 -29.66 -40.67 9.32
C GLY A 600 -29.20 -41.90 10.12
N SER A 601 -28.89 -43.03 9.49
CA SER A 601 -28.50 -44.27 10.20
C SER A 601 -26.99 -44.36 10.49
N CYS A 602 -26.48 -43.57 11.44
CA CYS A 602 -25.14 -43.78 11.99
C CYS A 602 -25.25 -44.10 13.49
N ASN A 603 -24.89 -45.33 13.89
CA ASN A 603 -24.90 -45.74 15.28
C ASN A 603 -23.46 -46.02 15.75
N ILE A 604 -23.06 -45.36 16.83
CA ILE A 604 -21.80 -45.63 17.54
C ILE A 604 -22.04 -46.84 18.46
N TRP A 605 -21.18 -47.86 18.38
CA TRP A 605 -21.16 -49.01 19.30
C TRP A 605 -19.96 -48.93 20.22
#